data_AF-G4YGQ0-F1
#
_entry.id   AF-G4YGQ0-F1
#
_cell.length_a   1.000
_cell.length_b   1.000
_cell.length_c   1.000
_cell.angle_alpha   90.00
_cell.angle_beta   90.00
_cell.angle_gamma   90.00
#
_symmetry.space_group_name_H-M   'P 1'
#
loop_
_entity.id
_entity.type
_entity.pdbx_description
1 polymer ?
#
loop_
_entity_poly.entity_id
_entity_poly.type
_entity_poly.pdbx_seq_one_letter_code
_entity_poly.pdbx_strand_id
1 'polypeptide(L)'
;MLIPATRASIQHVNAFLAEAKMTAVMNHPHVVSFIGVAWDSLSDLCVVLEFMDGGDLRTLLDKYITSKHAGGFDRQKATIALHVCHALTYLHLLAPPVIHRDLKSRNVLLSRTMEAKLTDFGISRERIDRTMTAGVGTSLWMAPEVMLGERYDVKADMFSFGVVLSELDSHTLPYAQTNKKTRETEGRQLTDAPLLQRANVESITELGNACVSVDPYNRPSAAEALYKLQVVLAQELA
;
A
#
# COMPACT_ATOMS: atom_id res chain seq x y z
N MET A 1 -0.89 9.88 -16.75
CA MET A 1 -0.55 11.03 -17.63
C MET A 1 0.28 12.01 -16.82
N LEU A 2 1.32 12.62 -17.40
CA LEU A 2 2.03 13.72 -16.74
C LEU A 2 1.08 14.91 -16.50
N ILE A 3 0.96 15.29 -15.23
CA ILE A 3 0.10 16.40 -14.78
C ILE A 3 0.60 17.69 -15.45
N PRO A 4 -0.28 18.56 -15.99
CA PRO A 4 0.14 19.78 -16.69
C PRO A 4 1.17 20.62 -15.94
N ALA A 5 1.03 20.72 -14.62
CA ALA A 5 1.94 21.47 -13.75
C ALA A 5 3.37 20.89 -13.68
N THR A 6 3.56 19.60 -13.96
CA THR A 6 4.86 18.92 -13.86
C THR A 6 5.55 18.74 -15.21
N ARG A 7 4.87 19.02 -16.34
CA ARG A 7 5.39 18.87 -17.72
C ARG A 7 6.62 19.73 -18.03
N ALA A 8 6.75 20.89 -17.37
CA ALA A 8 7.88 21.79 -17.58
C ALA A 8 9.17 21.35 -16.84
N SER A 9 9.07 20.38 -15.91
CA SER A 9 10.21 19.90 -15.13
C SER A 9 10.78 18.61 -15.70
N ILE A 10 11.99 18.68 -16.23
CA ILE A 10 12.76 17.51 -16.66
C ILE A 10 12.92 16.46 -15.55
N GLN A 11 13.00 16.90 -14.29
CA GLN A 11 13.10 15.97 -13.16
C GLN A 11 11.82 15.14 -12.99
N HIS A 12 10.65 15.76 -13.11
CA HIS A 12 9.37 15.06 -13.01
C HIS A 12 9.12 14.15 -14.22
N VAL A 13 9.49 14.59 -15.42
CA VAL A 13 9.41 13.75 -16.63
C VAL A 13 10.31 12.53 -16.50
N ASN A 14 11.55 12.70 -16.04
CA ASN A 14 12.47 11.58 -15.82
C ASN A 14 11.98 10.62 -14.73
N ALA A 15 11.39 11.14 -13.64
CA ALA A 15 10.82 10.30 -12.59
C ALA A 15 9.64 9.47 -13.12
N PHE A 16 8.74 10.09 -13.89
CA PHE A 16 7.61 9.41 -14.52
C PHE A 16 8.06 8.34 -15.52
N LEU A 17 9.08 8.63 -16.32
CA LEU A 17 9.67 7.64 -17.24
C LEU A 17 10.38 6.49 -16.51
N ALA A 18 11.04 6.76 -15.39
CA ALA A 18 11.65 5.72 -14.56
C ALA A 18 10.60 4.78 -14.00
N GLU A 19 9.47 5.33 -13.53
CA GLU A 19 8.31 4.56 -13.08
C GLU A 19 7.72 3.71 -14.21
N ALA A 20 7.48 4.31 -15.38
CA ALA A 20 7.01 3.59 -16.56
C ALA A 20 7.92 2.41 -16.93
N LYS A 21 9.25 2.62 -16.92
CA LYS A 21 10.24 1.58 -17.23
C LYS A 21 10.23 0.44 -16.23
N MET A 22 10.10 0.73 -14.93
CA MET A 22 10.04 -0.31 -13.91
C MET A 22 8.75 -1.13 -14.08
N THR A 23 7.60 -0.47 -14.24
CA THR A 23 6.33 -1.17 -14.46
C THR A 23 6.36 -2.03 -15.73
N ALA A 24 7.05 -1.56 -16.78
CA ALA A 24 7.19 -2.31 -18.02
C ALA A 24 7.99 -3.62 -17.91
N VAL A 25 8.88 -3.76 -16.93
CA VAL A 25 9.67 -4.99 -16.73
C VAL A 25 9.05 -5.95 -15.72
N MET A 26 7.99 -5.54 -15.03
CA MET A 26 7.30 -6.37 -14.06
C MET A 26 6.24 -7.24 -14.75
N ASN A 27 6.18 -8.50 -14.36
CA ASN A 27 5.20 -9.45 -14.86
C ASN A 27 4.72 -10.34 -13.72
N HIS A 28 3.53 -10.02 -13.19
CA HIS A 28 2.94 -10.75 -12.07
C HIS A 28 1.42 -10.56 -12.05
N PRO A 29 0.60 -11.60 -11.76
CA PRO A 29 -0.86 -11.51 -11.80
C PRO A 29 -1.47 -10.46 -10.86
N HIS A 30 -0.78 -10.10 -9.77
CA HIS A 30 -1.22 -9.07 -8.82
C HIS A 30 -0.43 -7.76 -8.91
N VAL A 31 0.25 -7.52 -10.04
CA VAL A 31 0.84 -6.22 -10.38
C VAL A 31 0.11 -5.71 -11.62
N VAL A 32 -0.25 -4.43 -11.61
CA VAL A 32 -0.91 -3.80 -12.76
C VAL A 32 0.01 -3.85 -13.98
N SER A 33 -0.49 -4.45 -15.04
CA SER A 33 0.21 -4.75 -16.27
C SER A 33 0.43 -3.48 -17.08
N PHE A 34 1.66 -3.29 -17.52
CA PHE A 34 2.01 -2.23 -18.45
C PHE A 34 1.59 -2.60 -19.87
N ILE A 35 0.89 -1.68 -20.55
CA ILE A 35 0.48 -1.87 -21.95
C ILE A 35 1.44 -1.13 -22.88
N GLY A 36 1.78 0.13 -22.56
CA GLY A 36 2.63 0.93 -23.43
C GLY A 36 2.76 2.38 -22.99
N VAL A 37 3.42 3.16 -23.85
CA VAL A 37 3.54 4.62 -23.70
C VAL A 37 2.97 5.27 -24.96
N ALA A 38 2.18 6.31 -24.80
CA ALA A 38 1.72 7.18 -25.88
C ALA A 38 2.29 8.58 -25.68
N TRP A 39 2.71 9.23 -26.76
CA TRP A 39 3.21 10.60 -26.73
C TRP A 39 2.92 11.32 -28.04
N ASP A 40 2.49 12.58 -27.92
CA ASP A 40 2.44 13.52 -29.04
C ASP A 40 3.67 14.46 -29.02
N SER A 41 4.18 14.75 -27.83
CA SER A 41 5.36 15.57 -27.58
C SER A 41 6.08 15.08 -26.32
N LEU A 42 7.34 15.49 -26.09
CA LEU A 42 8.07 15.14 -24.86
C LEU A 42 7.38 15.65 -23.58
N SER A 43 6.55 16.68 -23.70
CA SER A 43 5.73 17.21 -22.61
C SER A 43 4.39 16.48 -22.44
N ASP A 44 3.92 15.75 -23.44
CA ASP A 44 2.60 15.10 -23.46
C ASP A 44 2.72 13.57 -23.47
N LEU A 45 3.41 13.07 -22.44
CA LEU A 45 3.66 11.65 -22.26
C LEU A 45 2.57 10.98 -21.40
N CYS A 46 2.05 9.86 -21.90
CA CYS A 46 1.05 9.03 -21.25
C CYS A 46 1.56 7.60 -21.10
N VAL A 47 1.40 7.03 -19.91
CA VAL A 47 1.59 5.60 -19.68
C VAL A 47 0.22 4.94 -19.73
N VAL A 48 0.14 3.86 -20.49
CA VAL A 48 -1.06 3.04 -20.66
C VAL A 48 -0.87 1.77 -19.83
N LEU A 49 -1.80 1.54 -18.92
CA LEU A 49 -1.83 0.40 -18.00
C LEU A 49 -3.12 -0.38 -18.24
N GLU A 50 -3.17 -1.62 -17.77
CA GLU A 50 -4.43 -2.35 -17.73
C GLU A 50 -5.48 -1.60 -16.90
N PHE A 51 -6.73 -1.65 -17.36
CA PHE A 51 -7.83 -0.97 -16.70
C PHE A 51 -8.46 -1.88 -15.65
N MET A 52 -8.43 -1.44 -14.40
CA MET A 52 -9.02 -2.12 -13.25
C MET A 52 -10.40 -1.52 -12.96
N ASP A 53 -11.44 -2.20 -13.42
CA ASP A 53 -12.82 -1.69 -13.49
C ASP A 53 -13.59 -1.70 -12.16
N GLY A 54 -13.01 -2.27 -11.10
CA GLY A 54 -13.49 -2.16 -9.72
C GLY A 54 -13.02 -0.89 -9.00
N GLY A 55 -12.11 -0.12 -9.60
CA GLY A 55 -11.51 1.07 -8.98
C GLY A 55 -10.48 0.72 -7.89
N ASP A 56 -10.19 1.68 -7.01
CA ASP A 56 -9.24 1.47 -5.91
C ASP A 56 -9.91 0.95 -4.63
N LEU A 57 -9.12 0.28 -3.78
CA LEU A 57 -9.58 -0.30 -2.52
C LEU A 57 -10.12 0.77 -1.56
N ARG A 58 -9.58 1.99 -1.53
CA ARG A 58 -10.12 3.07 -0.67
C ARG A 58 -11.56 3.39 -1.04
N THR A 59 -11.84 3.53 -2.33
CA THR A 59 -13.20 3.77 -2.85
C THR A 59 -14.16 2.63 -2.49
N LEU A 60 -13.70 1.37 -2.47
CA LEU A 60 -14.51 0.24 -1.98
C LEU A 60 -14.82 0.37 -0.49
N LEU A 61 -13.82 0.68 0.34
CA LEU A 61 -13.99 0.80 1.79
C LEU A 61 -14.92 1.96 2.16
N ASP A 62 -14.86 3.08 1.43
CA ASP A 62 -15.79 4.20 1.60
C ASP A 62 -17.26 3.80 1.28
N LYS A 63 -17.46 2.94 0.27
CA LYS A 63 -18.78 2.35 -0.01
C LYS A 63 -19.25 1.46 1.14
N TYR A 64 -18.36 0.64 1.72
CA TYR A 64 -18.68 -0.22 2.87
C TYR A 64 -19.10 0.58 4.10
N ILE A 65 -18.47 1.72 4.37
CA ILE A 65 -18.91 2.65 5.42
C ILE A 65 -20.34 3.14 5.12
N THR A 66 -20.57 3.62 3.89
CA THR A 66 -21.85 4.22 3.49
C THR A 66 -22.99 3.20 3.55
N SER A 67 -22.72 1.95 3.17
CA SER A 67 -23.69 0.86 3.21
C SER A 67 -23.79 0.16 4.57
N LYS A 68 -23.06 0.64 5.60
CA LYS A 68 -22.98 0.00 6.93
C LYS A 68 -22.59 -1.48 6.88
N HIS A 69 -21.67 -1.81 5.97
CA HIS A 69 -21.12 -3.14 5.87
C HIS A 69 -20.39 -3.52 7.17
N ALA A 70 -20.42 -4.80 7.54
CA ALA A 70 -19.77 -5.27 8.76
C ALA A 70 -18.25 -5.08 8.69
N GLY A 71 -17.67 -4.53 9.75
CA GLY A 71 -16.22 -4.51 9.96
C GLY A 71 -15.67 -5.92 10.19
N GLY A 72 -14.35 -6.04 10.33
CA GLY A 72 -13.69 -7.34 10.42
C GLY A 72 -13.39 -7.94 9.05
N PHE A 73 -12.77 -9.11 9.08
CA PHE A 73 -12.34 -9.86 7.91
C PHE A 73 -13.37 -10.90 7.52
N ASP A 74 -13.79 -10.80 6.26
CA ASP A 74 -14.44 -11.87 5.53
C ASP A 74 -13.44 -12.49 4.55
N ARG A 75 -13.86 -13.58 3.90
CA ARG A 75 -13.05 -14.28 2.90
C ARG A 75 -12.57 -13.35 1.77
N GLN A 76 -13.39 -12.39 1.35
CA GLN A 76 -13.06 -11.48 0.25
C GLN A 76 -11.95 -10.50 0.66
N LYS A 77 -12.05 -9.87 1.82
CA LYS A 77 -11.02 -8.97 2.37
C LYS A 77 -9.70 -9.71 2.62
N ALA A 78 -9.77 -10.93 3.16
CA ALA A 78 -8.58 -11.77 3.35
C ALA A 78 -7.95 -12.16 2.00
N THR A 79 -8.76 -12.41 0.96
CA THR A 79 -8.29 -12.67 -0.40
C THR A 79 -7.62 -11.44 -1.03
N ILE A 80 -8.17 -10.24 -0.83
CA ILE A 80 -7.52 -8.98 -1.26
C ILE A 80 -6.17 -8.80 -0.57
N ALA A 81 -6.09 -9.02 0.75
CA ALA A 81 -4.84 -8.97 1.50
C ALA A 81 -3.81 -10.00 0.96
N LEU A 82 -4.27 -11.21 0.64
CA LEU A 82 -3.44 -12.26 0.05
C LEU A 82 -2.84 -11.82 -1.29
N HIS A 83 -3.66 -11.26 -2.19
CA HIS A 83 -3.22 -10.77 -3.49
C HIS A 83 -2.13 -9.68 -3.35
N VAL A 84 -2.31 -8.75 -2.40
CA VAL A 84 -1.32 -7.72 -2.08
C VAL A 84 -0.02 -8.35 -1.58
N CYS A 85 -0.07 -9.31 -0.67
CA CYS A 85 1.12 -10.04 -0.21
C CYS A 85 1.82 -10.80 -1.34
N HIS A 86 1.08 -11.38 -2.28
CA HIS A 86 1.67 -12.08 -3.42
C HIS A 86 2.47 -11.11 -4.31
N ALA A 87 1.90 -9.92 -4.58
CA ALA A 87 2.59 -8.85 -5.29
C ALA A 87 3.84 -8.36 -4.55
N LEU A 88 3.75 -8.11 -3.23
CA LEU A 88 4.92 -7.70 -2.43
C LEU A 88 6.01 -8.76 -2.40
N THR A 89 5.63 -10.03 -2.27
CA THR A 89 6.58 -11.16 -2.32
C THR A 89 7.33 -11.17 -3.64
N TYR A 90 6.63 -11.00 -4.76
CA TYR A 90 7.26 -10.87 -6.08
C TYR A 90 8.27 -9.72 -6.13
N LEU A 91 7.88 -8.51 -5.72
CA LEU A 91 8.76 -7.33 -5.74
C LEU A 91 10.02 -7.51 -4.88
N HIS A 92 9.84 -8.05 -3.67
CA HIS A 92 10.92 -8.22 -2.69
C HIS A 92 11.91 -9.32 -3.08
N LEU A 93 11.51 -10.26 -3.94
CA LEU A 93 12.35 -11.34 -4.47
C LEU A 93 13.09 -10.98 -5.77
N LEU A 94 12.83 -9.82 -6.37
CA LEU A 94 13.58 -9.36 -7.54
C LEU A 94 15.06 -9.13 -7.20
N ALA A 95 15.92 -9.12 -8.23
CA ALA A 95 17.35 -8.87 -8.10
C ALA A 95 17.76 -7.64 -8.94
N PRO A 96 17.98 -6.46 -8.33
CA PRO A 96 17.85 -6.16 -6.90
C PRO A 96 16.38 -6.11 -6.41
N PRO A 97 16.12 -6.23 -5.10
CA PRO A 97 14.77 -6.12 -4.54
C PRO A 97 14.15 -4.77 -4.84
N VAL A 98 12.87 -4.77 -5.21
CA VAL A 98 12.09 -3.55 -5.44
C VAL A 98 11.25 -3.24 -4.21
N ILE A 99 11.40 -2.03 -3.67
CA ILE A 99 10.60 -1.51 -2.54
C ILE A 99 9.49 -0.63 -3.13
N HIS A 100 8.24 -0.85 -2.75
CA HIS A 100 7.10 -0.10 -3.27
C HIS A 100 7.08 1.35 -2.79
N ARG A 101 7.37 1.61 -1.51
CA ARG A 101 7.50 2.96 -0.88
C ARG A 101 6.24 3.83 -0.82
N ASP A 102 5.14 3.40 -1.41
CA ASP A 102 3.84 4.12 -1.39
C ASP A 102 2.66 3.14 -1.33
N LEU A 103 2.82 2.04 -0.61
CA LEU A 103 1.73 1.10 -0.43
C LEU A 103 0.63 1.74 0.44
N LYS A 104 -0.57 1.83 -0.12
CA LYS A 104 -1.78 2.37 0.52
C LYS A 104 -3.01 1.84 -0.18
N SER A 105 -4.19 1.93 0.44
CA SER A 105 -5.45 1.47 -0.15
C SER A 105 -5.78 2.10 -1.50
N ARG A 106 -5.31 3.32 -1.81
CA ARG A 106 -5.49 3.94 -3.13
C ARG A 106 -4.65 3.32 -4.25
N ASN A 107 -3.54 2.67 -3.91
CA ASN A 107 -2.62 2.04 -4.86
C ASN A 107 -2.87 0.53 -4.98
N VAL A 108 -3.97 0.04 -4.39
CA VAL A 108 -4.48 -1.32 -4.58
C VAL A 108 -5.72 -1.21 -5.46
N LEU A 109 -5.60 -1.61 -6.71
CA LEU A 109 -6.68 -1.58 -7.68
C LEU A 109 -7.41 -2.92 -7.72
N LEU A 110 -8.70 -2.88 -8.02
CA LEU A 110 -9.60 -4.03 -7.99
C LEU A 110 -10.26 -4.25 -9.36
N SER A 111 -10.45 -5.50 -9.73
CA SER A 111 -11.33 -5.88 -10.85
C SER A 111 -12.77 -6.02 -10.38
N ARG A 112 -13.72 -6.14 -11.32
CA ARG A 112 -15.12 -6.51 -11.01
C ARG A 112 -15.25 -7.83 -10.25
N THR A 113 -14.30 -8.74 -10.43
CA THR A 113 -14.24 -10.04 -9.73
C THR A 113 -13.51 -9.95 -8.38
N MET A 114 -13.18 -8.74 -7.91
CA MET A 114 -12.47 -8.48 -6.66
C MET A 114 -11.03 -9.03 -6.62
N GLU A 115 -10.42 -9.22 -7.80
CA GLU A 115 -9.00 -9.50 -7.90
C GLU A 115 -8.22 -8.20 -7.68
N ALA A 116 -7.23 -8.24 -6.80
CA ALA A 116 -6.47 -7.06 -6.42
C ALA A 116 -5.11 -7.05 -7.12
N LYS A 117 -4.70 -5.87 -7.58
CA LYS A 117 -3.39 -5.62 -8.18
C LYS A 117 -2.77 -4.34 -7.62
N LEU A 118 -1.45 -4.36 -7.40
CA LEU A 118 -0.69 -3.18 -6.98
C LEU A 118 -0.28 -2.30 -8.17
N THR A 119 -0.32 -0.99 -7.95
CA THR A 119 0.12 0.05 -8.90
C THR A 119 0.98 1.10 -8.18
N ASP A 120 1.54 2.05 -8.95
CA ASP A 120 2.17 3.28 -8.46
C ASP A 120 3.37 3.00 -7.54
N PHE A 121 4.39 2.35 -8.12
CA PHE A 121 5.65 2.03 -7.46
C PHE A 121 6.45 3.33 -7.29
N GLY A 122 6.61 3.78 -6.04
CA GLY A 122 7.08 5.12 -5.67
C GLY A 122 8.56 5.42 -5.94
N ILE A 123 9.07 5.14 -7.13
CA ILE A 123 10.47 5.37 -7.54
C ILE A 123 10.85 6.85 -7.40
N SER A 124 9.89 7.74 -7.68
CA SER A 124 10.09 9.19 -7.56
C SER A 124 10.48 9.63 -6.15
N ARG A 125 10.17 8.85 -5.11
CA ARG A 125 10.49 9.18 -3.71
C ARG A 125 11.94 8.97 -3.33
N GLU A 126 12.69 8.13 -4.05
CA GLU A 126 14.12 7.89 -3.78
C GLU A 126 14.96 9.18 -3.85
N ARG A 127 14.53 10.13 -4.69
CA ARG A 127 15.26 11.39 -4.92
C ARG A 127 14.77 12.54 -4.05
N ILE A 128 13.61 12.41 -3.42
CA ILE A 128 12.97 13.48 -2.65
C ILE A 128 13.38 13.42 -1.16
N ASP A 129 14.00 12.30 -0.74
CA ASP A 129 14.35 11.94 0.64
C ASP A 129 15.45 12.77 1.33
N ARG A 130 15.83 13.94 0.80
CA ARG A 130 16.72 14.87 1.53
C ARG A 130 16.07 16.20 1.90
N THR A 131 14.81 16.43 1.55
CA THR A 131 14.24 17.79 1.71
C THR A 131 12.76 17.86 2.05
N MET A 132 12.09 16.74 2.31
CA MET A 132 10.67 16.79 2.71
C MET A 132 10.52 17.16 4.18
N THR A 133 10.32 18.45 4.41
CA THR A 133 9.73 19.01 5.62
C THR A 133 8.44 18.28 5.96
N ALA A 134 8.28 17.92 7.24
CA ALA A 134 7.10 17.30 7.81
C ALA A 134 5.83 18.12 7.48
N GLY A 135 5.05 17.64 6.51
CA GLY A 135 3.79 18.28 6.16
C GLY A 135 3.30 17.86 4.78
N VAL A 136 2.07 17.34 4.74
CA VAL A 136 1.26 17.03 3.56
C VAL A 136 1.43 15.61 2.98
N GLY A 137 0.55 14.71 3.43
CA GLY A 137 -0.22 13.89 2.49
C GLY A 137 0.07 12.39 2.34
N THR A 138 1.14 11.83 2.91
CA THR A 138 1.39 10.36 2.85
C THR A 138 1.93 9.74 4.15
N SER A 139 1.89 10.49 5.26
CA SER A 139 2.52 10.07 6.52
C SER A 139 1.86 8.86 7.19
N LEU A 140 0.60 8.55 6.91
CA LEU A 140 -0.17 7.58 7.72
C LEU A 140 0.16 6.11 7.42
N TRP A 141 0.70 5.80 6.23
CA TRP A 141 1.11 4.44 5.86
C TRP A 141 2.63 4.24 5.94
N MET A 142 3.36 5.30 6.23
CA MET A 142 4.82 5.32 6.18
C MET A 142 5.38 4.71 7.46
N ALA A 143 6.38 3.84 7.30
CA ALA A 143 7.06 3.25 8.45
C ALA A 143 7.83 4.31 9.24
N PRO A 144 7.97 4.18 10.58
CA PRO A 144 8.63 5.17 11.43
C PRO A 144 10.05 5.52 10.98
N GLU A 145 10.85 4.53 10.57
CA GLU A 145 12.21 4.71 10.09
C GLU A 145 12.27 5.51 8.77
N VAL A 146 11.25 5.35 7.91
CA VAL A 146 11.13 6.14 6.68
C VAL A 146 10.76 7.59 7.01
N MET A 147 9.86 7.80 7.98
CA MET A 147 9.50 9.15 8.44
C MET A 147 10.69 9.89 9.07
N LEU A 148 11.60 9.16 9.70
CA LEU A 148 12.82 9.69 10.32
C LEU A 148 13.97 9.88 9.31
N GLY A 149 13.78 9.49 8.04
CA GLY A 149 14.83 9.54 7.02
C GLY A 149 16.00 8.59 7.30
N GLU A 150 15.76 7.54 8.07
CA GLU A 150 16.74 6.50 8.37
C GLU A 150 16.88 5.54 7.18
N ARG A 151 17.85 4.60 7.26
CA ARG A 151 17.95 3.56 6.26
C ARG A 151 16.78 2.60 6.41
N TYR A 152 16.09 2.35 5.29
CA TYR A 152 14.96 1.43 5.23
C TYR A 152 15.16 0.41 4.11
N ASP A 153 14.42 -0.70 4.21
CA ASP A 153 14.44 -1.80 3.26
C ASP A 153 13.00 -2.26 2.94
N VAL A 154 12.86 -3.47 2.40
CA VAL A 154 11.57 -4.09 2.07
C VAL A 154 10.62 -4.23 3.29
N LYS A 155 11.11 -4.18 4.52
CA LYS A 155 10.29 -4.20 5.75
C LYS A 155 9.48 -2.92 5.93
N ALA A 156 9.84 -1.83 5.27
CA ALA A 156 9.03 -0.62 5.24
C ALA A 156 7.68 -0.87 4.55
N ASP A 157 7.67 -1.62 3.44
CA ASP A 157 6.43 -1.99 2.75
C ASP A 157 5.55 -2.90 3.64
N MET A 158 6.17 -3.73 4.49
CA MET A 158 5.43 -4.60 5.42
C MET A 158 4.71 -3.81 6.51
N PHE A 159 5.29 -2.68 6.96
CA PHE A 159 4.58 -1.75 7.82
C PHE A 159 3.36 -1.16 7.11
N SER A 160 3.55 -0.62 5.90
CA SER A 160 2.46 -0.09 5.08
C SER A 160 1.36 -1.13 4.82
N PHE A 161 1.75 -2.39 4.64
CA PHE A 161 0.82 -3.51 4.48
C PHE A 161 -0.01 -3.74 5.75
N GLY A 162 0.60 -3.71 6.93
CA GLY A 162 -0.12 -3.76 8.21
C GLY A 162 -1.13 -2.63 8.37
N VAL A 163 -0.80 -1.43 7.89
CA VAL A 163 -1.74 -0.31 7.85
C VAL A 163 -2.90 -0.58 6.87
N VAL A 164 -2.64 -1.18 5.70
CA VAL A 164 -3.71 -1.58 4.76
C VAL A 164 -4.62 -2.67 5.37
N LEU A 165 -4.08 -3.62 6.16
CA LEU A 165 -4.89 -4.59 6.90
C LEU A 165 -5.86 -3.90 7.88
N SER A 166 -5.41 -2.83 8.54
CA SER A 166 -6.27 -2.04 9.43
C SER A 166 -7.40 -1.29 8.71
N GLU A 167 -7.16 -0.87 7.46
CA GLU A 167 -8.20 -0.29 6.62
C GLU A 167 -9.21 -1.34 6.18
N LEU A 168 -8.76 -2.55 5.83
CA LEU A 168 -9.65 -3.68 5.51
C LEU A 168 -10.55 -4.06 6.70
N ASP A 169 -10.00 -4.00 7.92
CA ASP A 169 -10.71 -4.29 9.17
C ASP A 169 -11.78 -3.24 9.51
N SER A 170 -11.37 -1.97 9.53
CA SER A 170 -12.18 -0.88 10.06
C SER A 170 -12.97 -0.11 9.00
N HIS A 171 -12.57 -0.23 7.73
CA HIS A 171 -12.96 0.57 6.55
C HIS A 171 -12.60 2.05 6.65
N THR A 172 -12.16 2.52 7.81
CA THR A 172 -11.80 3.93 8.04
C THR A 172 -10.38 4.22 7.59
N LEU A 173 -10.03 5.51 7.50
CA LEU A 173 -8.63 5.88 7.30
C LEU A 173 -7.81 5.46 8.53
N PRO A 174 -6.52 5.11 8.33
CA PRO A 174 -5.63 4.80 9.45
C PRO A 174 -5.64 5.92 10.47
N TYR A 175 -5.62 5.57 11.76
CA TYR A 175 -5.59 6.51 12.88
C TYR A 175 -6.77 7.50 12.98
N ALA A 176 -7.85 7.31 12.21
CA ALA A 176 -9.02 8.19 12.27
C ALA A 176 -9.67 8.23 13.67
N GLN A 177 -9.57 7.14 14.44
CA GLN A 177 -10.08 7.08 15.81
C GLN A 177 -9.13 7.66 16.85
N THR A 178 -7.81 7.54 16.63
CA THR A 178 -6.79 8.16 17.48
C THR A 178 -6.87 9.68 17.40
N ASN A 179 -7.14 10.26 16.22
CA ASN A 179 -7.33 11.70 16.07
C ASN A 179 -8.55 12.27 16.84
N LYS A 180 -9.54 11.45 17.18
CA LYS A 180 -10.65 11.89 18.07
C LYS A 180 -10.26 11.94 19.54
N LYS A 181 -9.39 11.05 20.01
CA LYS A 181 -8.89 11.02 21.41
C LYS A 181 -7.66 11.91 21.65
N THR A 182 -6.80 12.08 20.64
CA THR A 182 -5.53 12.84 20.76
C THR A 182 -5.74 14.36 20.69
N ARG A 183 -6.96 14.83 20.42
CA ARG A 183 -7.32 16.25 20.63
C ARG A 183 -7.33 16.65 22.12
N GLU A 184 -7.22 15.70 23.04
CA GLU A 184 -7.21 15.95 24.49
C GLU A 184 -5.86 15.66 25.16
N THR A 185 -4.82 15.21 24.43
CA THR A 185 -3.51 14.98 25.06
C THR A 185 -2.37 15.12 24.05
N GLU A 186 -1.56 16.15 24.25
CA GLU A 186 -0.36 16.44 23.48
C GLU A 186 0.63 15.25 23.50
N GLY A 187 1.14 14.88 22.31
CA GLY A 187 2.50 14.33 22.19
C GLY A 187 2.72 12.81 22.29
N ARG A 188 1.71 11.93 22.22
CA ARG A 188 1.98 10.49 22.08
C ARG A 188 2.16 10.09 20.61
N GLN A 189 3.31 9.49 20.31
CA GLN A 189 3.65 8.89 19.01
C GLN A 189 2.52 7.97 18.56
N LEU A 190 2.06 8.15 17.31
CA LEU A 190 0.96 7.41 16.68
C LEU A 190 1.23 5.89 16.55
N THR A 191 2.42 5.42 16.91
CA THR A 191 2.92 4.06 16.60
C THR A 191 2.36 2.96 17.50
N ASP A 192 1.87 3.28 18.71
CA ASP A 192 1.45 2.26 19.69
C ASP A 192 -0.07 2.00 19.73
N ALA A 193 -0.85 2.64 18.86
CA ALA A 193 -2.29 2.41 18.82
C ALA A 193 -2.61 1.08 18.12
N PRO A 194 -3.42 0.19 18.72
CA PRO A 194 -3.88 -1.01 18.03
C PRO A 194 -4.67 -0.59 16.79
N LEU A 195 -4.10 -0.91 15.63
CA LEU A 195 -4.65 -0.54 14.32
C LEU A 195 -5.81 -1.46 13.93
N LEU A 196 -5.74 -2.73 14.30
CA LEU A 196 -6.79 -3.73 14.10
C LEU A 196 -7.67 -3.78 15.36
N GLN A 197 -8.93 -3.37 15.24
CA GLN A 197 -9.83 -3.21 16.40
C GLN A 197 -11.13 -4.00 16.24
N ARG A 198 -11.49 -4.37 15.02
CA ARG A 198 -12.73 -5.08 14.69
C ARG A 198 -12.44 -6.46 14.10
N ALA A 199 -11.18 -6.87 14.07
CA ALA A 199 -10.75 -8.10 13.46
C ALA A 199 -11.31 -9.26 14.28
N ASN A 200 -12.16 -10.04 13.63
CA ASN A 200 -12.82 -11.23 14.15
C ASN A 200 -11.98 -12.50 13.97
N VAL A 201 -10.81 -12.38 13.32
CA VAL A 201 -9.88 -13.48 13.02
C VAL A 201 -8.57 -13.20 13.74
N GLU A 202 -8.24 -14.03 14.73
CA GLU A 202 -7.09 -13.82 15.62
C GLU A 202 -5.78 -13.81 14.84
N SER A 203 -5.59 -14.79 13.95
CA SER A 203 -4.40 -14.90 13.10
C SER A 203 -4.14 -13.67 12.22
N ILE A 204 -5.19 -13.00 11.70
CA ILE A 204 -5.04 -11.76 10.92
C ILE A 204 -4.65 -10.59 11.84
N THR A 205 -5.19 -10.58 13.06
CA THR A 205 -4.88 -9.57 14.08
C THR A 205 -3.41 -9.65 14.48
N GLU A 206 -2.92 -10.86 14.75
CA GLU A 206 -1.51 -11.12 15.04
C GLU A 206 -0.61 -10.72 13.88
N LEU A 207 -0.98 -11.10 12.65
CA LEU A 207 -0.22 -10.75 11.46
C LEU A 207 -0.10 -9.22 11.31
N GLY A 208 -1.22 -8.50 11.37
CA GLY A 208 -1.18 -7.06 11.19
C GLY A 208 -0.46 -6.34 12.33
N ASN A 209 -0.56 -6.80 13.57
CA ASN A 209 0.23 -6.28 14.70
C ASN A 209 1.73 -6.51 14.51
N ALA A 210 2.13 -7.69 14.01
CA ALA A 210 3.54 -7.97 13.69
C ALA A 210 4.05 -7.08 12.54
N CYS A 211 3.22 -6.84 11.51
CA CYS A 211 3.56 -5.96 10.39
C CYS A 211 3.83 -4.51 10.83
N VAL A 212 3.08 -3.99 11.80
CA VAL A 212 3.22 -2.59 12.26
C VAL A 212 4.18 -2.42 13.44
N SER A 213 5.03 -3.41 13.71
CA SER A 213 6.08 -3.27 14.73
C SER A 213 6.99 -2.08 14.44
N VAL A 214 7.33 -1.32 15.48
CA VAL A 214 8.28 -0.19 15.37
C VAL A 214 9.64 -0.69 14.89
N ASP A 215 10.09 -1.83 15.41
CA ASP A 215 11.33 -2.47 14.98
C ASP A 215 11.13 -3.26 13.67
N PRO A 216 11.79 -2.86 12.55
CA PRO A 216 11.67 -3.54 11.27
C PRO A 216 12.07 -5.03 11.28
N TYR A 217 12.94 -5.44 12.21
CA TYR A 217 13.38 -6.84 12.31
C TYR A 217 12.27 -7.76 12.81
N ASN A 218 11.34 -7.26 13.62
CA ASN A 218 10.20 -8.01 14.14
C ASN A 218 9.05 -8.14 13.13
N ARG A 219 9.09 -7.39 12.03
CA ARG A 219 8.09 -7.48 10.97
C ARG A 219 8.29 -8.76 10.17
N PRO A 220 7.24 -9.51 9.80
CA PRO A 220 7.38 -10.65 8.91
C PRO A 220 7.84 -10.20 7.52
N SER A 221 8.48 -11.10 6.78
CA SER A 221 8.66 -10.95 5.33
C SER A 221 7.33 -11.08 4.58
N ALA A 222 7.28 -10.59 3.34
CA ALA A 222 6.09 -10.73 2.49
C ALA A 222 5.71 -12.20 2.27
N ALA A 223 6.70 -13.10 2.14
CA ALA A 223 6.48 -14.53 1.97
C ALA A 223 5.88 -15.19 3.23
N GLU A 224 6.35 -14.82 4.43
CA GLU A 224 5.78 -15.31 5.69
C GLU A 224 4.35 -14.80 5.89
N ALA A 225 4.09 -13.53 5.57
CA ALA A 225 2.76 -12.94 5.62
C ALA A 225 1.80 -13.63 4.63
N LEU A 226 2.28 -13.91 3.41
CA LEU A 226 1.54 -14.65 2.39
C LEU A 226 1.14 -16.04 2.90
N TYR A 227 2.09 -16.80 3.45
CA TYR A 227 1.82 -18.13 3.99
C TYR A 227 0.77 -18.09 5.11
N LYS A 228 0.89 -17.15 6.05
CA LYS A 228 -0.10 -16.97 7.13
C LYS A 228 -1.51 -16.70 6.58
N LEU A 229 -1.64 -15.84 5.57
CA LEU A 229 -2.94 -15.54 4.95
C LEU A 229 -3.54 -16.74 4.20
N GLN A 230 -2.71 -17.57 3.57
CA GLN A 230 -3.17 -18.82 2.94
C GLN A 230 -3.76 -19.78 3.97
N VAL A 231 -3.08 -19.93 5.11
CA VAL A 231 -3.55 -20.78 6.22
C VAL A 231 -4.89 -20.26 6.75
N VAL A 232 -5.00 -18.95 7.00
CA VAL A 232 -6.26 -18.32 7.44
C VAL A 232 -7.42 -18.57 6.47
N LEU A 233 -7.19 -18.39 5.17
CA LEU A 233 -8.22 -18.62 4.14
C LEU A 233 -8.64 -20.09 4.02
N ALA A 234 -7.76 -21.03 4.39
CA ALA A 234 -8.02 -22.46 4.32
C ALA A 234 -8.65 -23.03 5.60
N GLN A 235 -8.39 -22.43 6.77
CA GLN A 235 -8.75 -23.00 8.07
C GLN A 235 -9.79 -22.17 8.83
N GLU A 236 -9.74 -20.84 8.73
CA GLU A 236 -10.56 -19.93 9.55
C GLU A 236 -11.67 -19.25 8.73
N LEU A 237 -11.50 -19.16 7.41
CA LEU A 237 -12.43 -18.53 6.47
C LEU A 237 -12.79 -19.46 5.28
N ALA A 238 -12.79 -20.77 5.51
CA ALA A 238 -13.12 -21.81 4.54
C ALA A 238 -14.55 -21.71 4.01
#